data_AF-A0A1V3P706-F1
#
_entry.id   AF-A0A1V3P706-F1
#
_cell.length_a   1.000
_cell.length_b   1.000
_cell.length_c   1.000
_cell.angle_alpha   90.00
_cell.angle_beta   90.00
_cell.angle_gamma   90.00
#
_symmetry.space_group_name_H-M   'P 1'
#
loop_
_entity.id
_entity.type
_entity.pdbx_description
1 polymer ?
#
loop_
_entity_poly.entity_id
_entity_poly.type
_entity_poly.pdbx_seq_one_letter_code
_entity_poly.pdbx_strand_id
1 'polypeptide(L)'
;MKINQHMRTVALGFSLALATAAAAPMAMAGSMSMEKTVMVGGAAMYPSKNIIQNAVNSKDHTTLVAAVKAAGLVDTLSGTGPFTVFAPTNEAFAALPAGTVDNLLKPENRATLTKILTYHVVAGKMTSHDLEKAVMTGGGKAVLKTVEGDSITVAKSGSAWTVTDDKGNAANITIADVIQSNGVIFVIDKVLMP
;
A
#
# COMPACT_ATOMS: atom_id res chain seq x y z
N MET A 1 11.25 41.04 83.16
CA MET A 1 12.01 40.44 84.28
C MET A 1 12.70 39.21 83.73
N LYS A 2 14.04 39.21 83.69
CA LYS A 2 14.89 38.12 83.17
C LYS A 2 15.10 37.04 84.24
N ILE A 3 15.74 35.94 83.83
CA ILE A 3 16.48 34.91 84.59
C ILE A 3 15.56 33.68 84.87
N ASN A 4 15.87 32.41 84.57
CA ASN A 4 17.15 31.69 84.51
C ASN A 4 17.01 30.28 83.86
N GLN A 5 18.17 29.66 83.61
CA GLN A 5 18.51 28.21 83.70
C GLN A 5 19.04 27.50 82.43
N HIS A 6 20.13 26.77 82.71
CA HIS A 6 21.04 25.98 81.86
C HIS A 6 20.46 24.66 81.34
N MET A 7 20.95 24.12 80.21
CA MET A 7 21.37 22.70 80.10
C MET A 7 22.06 22.35 78.75
N ARG A 8 23.34 21.96 78.84
CA ARG A 8 24.06 20.81 78.23
C ARG A 8 23.90 20.38 76.75
N THR A 9 25.07 20.34 76.12
CA THR A 9 25.61 19.55 74.98
C THR A 9 25.19 18.07 74.91
N VAL A 10 25.08 17.49 73.69
CA VAL A 10 25.77 16.26 73.19
C VAL A 10 25.25 15.90 71.78
N ALA A 11 26.17 15.51 70.90
CA ALA A 11 25.99 15.06 69.53
C ALA A 11 26.07 13.52 69.40
N LEU A 12 25.54 12.98 68.28
CA LEU A 12 26.04 11.89 67.39
C LEU A 12 24.94 10.90 66.94
N GLY A 13 24.94 10.60 65.62
CA GLY A 13 24.74 9.22 65.14
C GLY A 13 23.68 8.96 64.07
N PHE A 14 24.13 8.88 62.80
CA PHE A 14 23.79 7.85 61.79
C PHE A 14 22.32 7.49 61.46
N SER A 15 21.88 7.76 60.21
CA SER A 15 21.65 6.74 59.16
C SER A 15 20.74 7.21 58.00
N LEU A 16 21.36 7.32 56.82
CA LEU A 16 20.95 6.85 55.49
C LEU A 16 19.44 6.66 55.14
N ALA A 17 18.96 7.44 54.17
CA ALA A 17 18.09 6.96 53.09
C ALA A 17 18.19 7.89 51.86
N LEU A 18 18.97 7.45 50.88
CA LEU A 18 19.09 8.06 49.55
C LEU A 18 17.85 7.68 48.73
N ALA A 19 16.88 8.59 48.59
CA ALA A 19 15.74 8.38 47.70
C ALA A 19 16.18 8.70 46.25
N THR A 20 16.55 7.66 45.51
CA THR A 20 16.73 7.73 44.06
C THR A 20 15.37 7.94 43.40
N ALA A 21 15.14 9.13 42.83
CA ALA A 21 14.03 9.37 41.92
C ALA A 21 14.28 8.59 40.63
N ALA A 22 13.65 7.43 40.50
CA ALA A 22 13.62 6.69 39.24
C ALA A 22 12.79 7.49 38.22
N ALA A 23 13.48 8.12 37.27
CA ALA A 23 12.88 8.55 36.02
C ALA A 23 12.48 7.29 35.25
N ALA A 24 11.20 6.91 35.31
CA ALA A 24 10.65 5.92 34.41
C ALA A 24 10.53 6.55 33.01
N PRO A 25 11.19 6.01 31.97
CA PRO A 25 10.82 6.37 30.61
C PRO A 25 9.41 5.82 30.38
N MET A 26 8.44 6.72 30.23
CA MET A 26 7.14 6.44 29.66
C MET A 26 7.39 5.88 28.25
N ALA A 27 7.48 4.56 28.14
CA ALA A 27 7.32 3.87 26.88
C ALA A 27 5.90 4.17 26.43
N MET A 28 5.76 5.12 25.50
CA MET A 28 4.56 5.28 24.69
C MET A 28 4.43 4.02 23.82
N ALA A 29 3.92 2.94 24.43
CA ALA A 29 3.28 1.87 23.71
C ALA A 29 1.97 2.44 23.16
N GLY A 30 2.09 3.20 22.07
CA GLY A 30 0.94 3.58 21.27
C GLY A 30 0.22 2.28 20.90
N SER A 31 -1.05 2.21 21.28
CA SER A 31 -1.95 1.12 20.93
C SER A 31 -1.93 0.94 19.41
N MET A 32 -1.15 -0.01 18.92
CA MET A 32 -1.29 -0.47 17.54
C MET A 32 -2.62 -1.22 17.47
N SER A 33 -3.66 -0.50 17.07
CA SER A 33 -4.85 -1.13 16.50
C SER A 33 -4.36 -2.11 15.43
N MET A 34 -4.66 -3.39 15.60
CA MET A 34 -4.47 -4.42 14.58
C MET A 34 -5.31 -4.02 13.36
N GLU A 35 -4.72 -3.26 12.43
CA GLU A 35 -5.31 -3.06 11.12
C GLU A 35 -5.34 -4.42 10.40
N LYS A 36 -6.41 -4.71 9.67
CA LYS A 36 -6.51 -5.91 8.83
C LYS A 36 -5.56 -5.75 7.64
N THR A 37 -4.29 -6.10 7.84
CA THR A 37 -3.24 -6.02 6.81
C THR A 37 -3.29 -7.23 5.89
N VAL A 38 -3.05 -7.01 4.59
CA VAL A 38 -2.88 -8.08 3.61
C VAL A 38 -1.38 -8.24 3.31
N MET A 39 -0.88 -9.46 3.22
CA MET A 39 0.52 -9.71 2.86
C MET A 39 0.67 -9.75 1.34
N VAL A 40 1.58 -8.95 0.80
CA VAL A 40 1.87 -8.88 -0.64
C VAL A 40 3.38 -8.83 -0.84
N GLY A 41 3.97 -9.85 -1.48
CA GLY A 41 5.43 -9.94 -1.66
C GLY A 41 6.25 -9.91 -0.38
N GLY A 42 5.74 -10.60 0.65
CA GLY A 42 6.38 -10.69 1.95
C GLY A 42 6.29 -9.42 2.82
N ALA A 43 5.52 -8.41 2.40
CA ALA A 43 5.30 -7.18 3.16
C ALA A 43 3.83 -7.00 3.53
N ALA A 44 3.59 -6.51 4.75
CA ALA A 44 2.25 -6.15 5.20
C ALA A 44 1.79 -4.84 4.55
N MET A 45 0.66 -4.88 3.86
CA MET A 45 -0.02 -3.72 3.29
C MET A 45 -0.95 -3.12 4.32
N TYR A 46 -0.62 -1.91 4.78
CA TYR A 46 -1.38 -1.22 5.82
C TYR A 46 -2.48 -0.35 5.19
N PRO A 47 -3.75 -0.52 5.57
CA PRO A 47 -4.85 0.32 5.10
C PRO A 47 -4.66 1.81 5.40
N SER A 48 -3.92 2.17 6.45
CA SER A 48 -3.56 3.54 6.78
C SER A 48 -2.58 4.21 5.80
N LYS A 49 -1.84 3.44 5.00
CA LYS A 49 -0.84 3.93 4.04
C LYS A 49 -1.40 3.98 2.62
N ASN A 50 -0.89 4.92 1.82
CA ASN A 50 -1.29 5.06 0.42
C ASN A 50 -0.63 4.01 -0.50
N ILE A 51 -1.10 3.93 -1.74
CA ILE A 51 -0.61 2.99 -2.78
C ILE A 51 0.91 2.94 -2.86
N ILE A 52 1.56 4.09 -2.98
CA ILE A 52 3.01 4.15 -3.19
C ILE A 52 3.77 3.78 -1.92
N GLN A 53 3.35 4.28 -0.75
CA GLN A 53 3.99 3.98 0.54
C GLN A 53 3.96 2.50 0.89
N ASN A 54 2.95 1.78 0.44
CA ASN A 54 2.82 0.34 0.61
C ASN A 54 3.60 -0.44 -0.46
N ALA A 55 3.49 -0.04 -1.74
CA ALA A 55 4.16 -0.70 -2.86
C ALA A 55 5.70 -0.68 -2.74
N VAL A 56 6.30 0.40 -2.23
CA VAL A 56 7.77 0.48 -2.01
C VAL A 56 8.31 -0.53 -1.01
N ASN A 57 7.45 -1.05 -0.12
CA ASN A 57 7.85 -2.05 0.88
C ASN A 57 7.68 -3.49 0.36
N SER A 58 6.97 -3.69 -0.75
CA SER A 58 6.73 -5.02 -1.33
C SER A 58 7.85 -5.41 -2.28
N LYS A 59 8.41 -6.60 -2.07
CA LYS A 59 9.45 -7.14 -2.96
C LYS A 59 8.91 -7.48 -4.34
N ASP A 60 7.60 -7.69 -4.47
CA ASP A 60 6.96 -8.10 -5.73
C ASP A 60 6.60 -6.91 -6.64
N HIS A 61 6.74 -5.67 -6.15
CA HIS A 61 6.28 -4.47 -6.88
C HIS A 61 7.41 -3.48 -7.18
N THR A 62 8.67 -3.90 -7.06
CA THR A 62 9.83 -3.02 -7.30
C THR A 62 9.86 -2.48 -8.72
N THR A 63 9.49 -3.28 -9.72
CA THR A 63 9.42 -2.84 -11.12
C THR A 63 8.30 -1.83 -11.35
N LEU A 64 7.12 -2.06 -10.74
CA LEU A 64 6.01 -1.12 -10.78
C LEU A 64 6.40 0.24 -10.18
N VAL A 65 7.06 0.24 -9.02
CA VAL A 65 7.53 1.47 -8.37
C VAL A 65 8.54 2.22 -9.25
N ALA A 66 9.47 1.51 -9.90
CA ALA A 66 10.42 2.10 -10.83
C ALA A 66 9.70 2.74 -12.03
N ALA A 67 8.72 2.03 -12.60
CA ALA A 67 7.89 2.53 -13.70
C ALA A 67 7.10 3.79 -13.32
N VAL A 68 6.44 3.80 -12.16
CA VAL A 68 5.67 4.96 -11.67
C VAL A 68 6.57 6.17 -11.45
N LYS A 69 7.79 5.97 -10.92
CA LYS A 69 8.79 7.04 -10.77
C LYS A 69 9.24 7.57 -12.13
N ALA A 70 9.55 6.69 -13.09
CA ALA A 70 9.96 7.08 -14.44
C ALA A 70 8.85 7.83 -15.21
N ALA A 71 7.58 7.45 -15.00
CA ALA A 71 6.42 8.11 -15.58
C ALA A 71 6.06 9.43 -14.90
N GLY A 72 6.55 9.68 -13.68
CA GLY A 72 6.20 10.85 -12.88
C GLY A 72 4.78 10.78 -12.31
N LEU A 73 4.23 9.58 -12.10
CA LEU A 73 2.87 9.36 -11.59
C LEU A 73 2.80 9.20 -10.06
N VAL A 74 3.93 9.37 -9.36
CA VAL A 74 4.02 9.21 -7.90
C VAL A 74 3.02 10.12 -7.20
N ASP A 75 2.93 11.38 -7.61
CA ASP A 75 2.03 12.36 -6.97
C ASP A 75 0.57 12.04 -7.27
N THR A 76 0.25 11.62 -8.50
CA THR A 76 -1.11 11.23 -8.90
C THR A 76 -1.61 10.02 -8.10
N LEU A 77 -0.79 8.97 -8.00
CA LEU A 77 -1.14 7.75 -7.26
C LEU A 77 -1.01 7.88 -5.75
N SER A 78 -0.36 8.95 -5.26
CA SER A 78 -0.32 9.32 -3.84
C SER A 78 -1.43 10.31 -3.46
N GLY A 79 -2.18 10.82 -4.44
CA GLY A 79 -3.29 11.74 -4.24
C GLY A 79 -4.45 11.13 -3.45
N THR A 80 -5.46 11.94 -3.17
CA THR A 80 -6.58 11.63 -2.25
C THR A 80 -7.43 10.43 -2.66
N GLY A 81 -7.37 10.02 -3.94
CA GLY A 81 -8.20 8.92 -4.44
C GLY A 81 -9.70 9.24 -4.40
N PRO A 82 -10.57 8.23 -4.56
CA PRO A 82 -10.24 6.80 -4.58
C PRO A 82 -9.79 6.27 -5.94
N PHE A 83 -8.81 5.36 -5.90
CA PHE A 83 -8.35 4.60 -7.07
C PHE A 83 -8.51 3.09 -6.88
N THR A 84 -8.77 2.38 -7.96
CA THR A 84 -8.65 0.93 -8.03
C THR A 84 -7.51 0.59 -8.96
N VAL A 85 -6.45 -0.02 -8.43
CA VAL A 85 -5.21 -0.27 -9.18
C VAL A 85 -5.02 -1.76 -9.36
N PHE A 86 -4.87 -2.18 -10.62
CA PHE A 86 -4.48 -3.54 -10.97
C PHE A 86 -2.95 -3.58 -11.04
N ALA A 87 -2.28 -4.00 -9.98
CA ALA A 87 -0.83 -3.94 -9.85
C ALA A 87 -0.18 -5.24 -10.36
N PRO A 88 0.54 -5.22 -11.50
CA PRO A 88 1.30 -6.38 -11.95
C PRO A 88 2.50 -6.65 -11.03
N THR A 89 2.75 -7.93 -10.76
CA THR A 89 3.95 -8.38 -10.03
C THR A 89 5.21 -8.24 -10.89
N ASN A 90 6.38 -8.33 -10.25
CA ASN A 90 7.65 -8.40 -10.96
C ASN A 90 7.71 -9.57 -11.95
N GLU A 91 7.08 -10.69 -11.62
CA GLU A 91 6.96 -11.85 -12.52
C GLU A 91 6.14 -11.52 -13.77
N ALA A 92 5.06 -10.75 -13.61
CA ALA A 92 4.26 -10.26 -14.75
C ALA A 92 5.10 -9.41 -15.72
N PHE A 93 5.97 -8.54 -15.18
CA PHE A 93 6.91 -7.76 -15.99
C PHE A 93 8.00 -8.62 -16.63
N ALA A 94 8.49 -9.63 -15.90
CA ALA A 94 9.51 -10.56 -16.41
C ALA A 94 8.97 -11.50 -17.50
N ALA A 95 7.65 -11.75 -17.51
CA ALA A 95 6.98 -12.53 -18.54
C ALA A 95 6.83 -11.78 -19.88
N LEU A 96 7.08 -10.46 -19.90
CA LEU A 96 7.14 -9.72 -21.15
C LEU A 96 8.38 -10.12 -21.96
N PRO A 97 8.35 -10.01 -23.30
CA PRO A 97 9.51 -10.28 -24.14
C PRO A 97 10.75 -9.52 -23.65
N ALA A 98 11.91 -10.16 -23.74
CA ALA A 98 13.17 -9.57 -23.30
C ALA A 98 13.39 -8.20 -23.99
N GLY A 99 13.74 -7.19 -23.19
CA GLY A 99 13.94 -5.82 -23.66
C GLY A 99 12.68 -4.96 -23.72
N THR A 100 11.47 -5.50 -23.54
CA THR A 100 10.23 -4.69 -23.49
C THR A 100 10.24 -3.75 -22.28
N VAL A 101 10.55 -4.26 -21.08
CA VAL A 101 10.60 -3.44 -19.86
C VAL A 101 11.68 -2.37 -19.95
N ASP A 102 12.90 -2.75 -20.37
CA ASP A 102 14.00 -1.80 -20.54
C ASP A 102 13.65 -0.71 -21.55
N ASN A 103 12.96 -1.08 -22.65
CA ASN A 103 12.50 -0.12 -23.63
C ASN A 103 11.44 0.81 -23.04
N LEU A 104 10.45 0.28 -22.31
CA LEU A 104 9.40 1.08 -21.67
C LEU A 104 9.94 2.05 -20.62
N LEU A 105 11.03 1.70 -19.94
CA LEU A 105 11.68 2.56 -18.94
C LEU A 105 12.55 3.68 -19.57
N LYS A 106 12.78 3.66 -20.89
CA LYS A 106 13.50 4.75 -21.55
C LYS A 106 12.72 6.06 -21.47
N PRO A 107 13.39 7.21 -21.29
CA PRO A 107 12.74 8.51 -21.22
C PRO A 107 11.94 8.85 -22.50
N GLU A 108 12.40 8.36 -23.65
CA GLU A 108 11.71 8.49 -24.94
C GLU A 108 10.33 7.80 -24.96
N ASN A 109 10.17 6.71 -24.19
CA ASN A 109 8.93 5.94 -24.11
C ASN A 109 8.09 6.32 -22.89
N ARG A 110 8.41 7.41 -22.20
CA ARG A 110 7.69 7.85 -21.00
C ARG A 110 6.20 8.06 -21.25
N ALA A 111 5.81 8.57 -22.42
CA ALA A 111 4.39 8.71 -22.78
C ALA A 111 3.67 7.35 -22.84
N THR A 112 4.31 6.35 -23.47
CA THR A 112 3.82 4.98 -23.53
C THR A 112 3.74 4.35 -22.15
N LEU A 113 4.77 4.56 -21.31
CA LEU A 113 4.80 4.06 -19.94
C LEU A 113 3.66 4.66 -19.11
N THR A 114 3.43 5.97 -19.21
CA THR A 114 2.30 6.65 -18.58
C THR A 114 0.99 6.03 -19.04
N LYS A 115 0.79 5.84 -20.37
CA LYS A 115 -0.41 5.20 -20.94
C LYS A 115 -0.67 3.84 -20.30
N ILE A 116 0.35 2.98 -20.27
CA ILE A 116 0.27 1.63 -19.67
C ILE A 116 -0.08 1.72 -18.18
N LEU A 117 0.58 2.60 -17.41
CA LEU A 117 0.32 2.71 -15.98
C LEU A 117 -1.09 3.24 -15.71
N THR A 118 -1.58 4.22 -16.46
CA THR A 118 -2.95 4.73 -16.32
C THR A 118 -4.00 3.72 -16.79
N TYR A 119 -3.64 2.78 -17.66
CA TYR A 119 -4.51 1.68 -18.09
C TYR A 119 -4.73 0.64 -16.98
N HIS A 120 -3.80 0.53 -16.04
CA HIS A 120 -3.96 -0.31 -14.84
C HIS A 120 -4.76 0.37 -13.73
N VAL A 121 -5.20 1.62 -13.93
CA VAL A 121 -5.88 2.40 -12.91
C VAL A 121 -7.31 2.67 -13.35
N VAL A 122 -8.26 2.35 -12.48
CA VAL A 122 -9.67 2.71 -12.62
C VAL A 122 -9.99 3.76 -11.57
N ALA A 123 -10.66 4.85 -11.98
CA ALA A 123 -11.13 5.86 -11.06
C ALA A 123 -12.30 5.31 -10.22
N GLY A 124 -12.25 5.52 -8.90
CA GLY A 124 -13.23 4.97 -7.98
C GLY A 124 -12.66 3.88 -7.08
N LYS A 125 -13.33 3.65 -5.95
CA LYS A 125 -13.02 2.53 -5.04
C LYS A 125 -13.91 1.35 -5.39
N MET A 126 -13.33 0.27 -5.89
CA MET A 126 -14.06 -0.98 -6.10
C MET A 126 -13.41 -2.08 -5.27
N THR A 127 -14.17 -2.64 -4.34
CA THR A 127 -13.78 -3.88 -3.68
C THR A 127 -14.16 -5.09 -4.54
N SER A 128 -13.68 -6.28 -4.21
CA SER A 128 -14.04 -7.53 -4.88
C SER A 128 -15.55 -7.76 -4.84
N HIS A 129 -16.22 -7.35 -3.77
CA HIS A 129 -17.67 -7.40 -3.66
C HIS A 129 -18.37 -6.44 -4.64
N ASP A 130 -17.83 -5.24 -4.83
CA ASP A 130 -18.38 -4.28 -5.81
C ASP A 130 -18.13 -4.75 -7.24
N LEU A 131 -16.94 -5.29 -7.52
CA LEU A 131 -16.64 -5.95 -8.79
C LEU A 131 -17.56 -7.14 -9.02
N GLU A 132 -17.89 -7.91 -7.99
CA GLU A 132 -18.72 -9.11 -8.13
C GLU A 132 -20.14 -8.73 -8.50
N LYS A 133 -20.67 -7.70 -7.84
CA LYS A 133 -21.95 -7.11 -8.22
C LYS A 133 -21.93 -6.62 -9.67
N ALA A 134 -20.90 -5.89 -10.06
CA ALA A 134 -20.78 -5.39 -11.44
C ALA A 134 -20.74 -6.55 -12.46
N VAL A 135 -19.98 -7.61 -12.16
CA VAL A 135 -19.87 -8.81 -13.01
C VAL A 135 -21.22 -9.53 -13.10
N MET A 136 -21.93 -9.69 -11.98
CA MET A 136 -23.25 -10.33 -11.95
C MET A 136 -24.29 -9.51 -12.73
N THR A 137 -24.32 -8.19 -12.54
CA THR A 137 -25.23 -7.29 -13.29
C THR A 137 -24.92 -7.27 -14.78
N GLY A 138 -23.65 -7.36 -15.16
CA GLY A 138 -23.20 -7.39 -16.56
C GLY A 138 -23.25 -8.78 -17.22
N GLY A 139 -24.00 -9.73 -16.67
CA GLY A 139 -24.20 -11.05 -17.29
C GLY A 139 -22.95 -11.94 -17.28
N GLY A 140 -22.07 -11.78 -16.27
CA GLY A 140 -20.84 -12.55 -16.09
C GLY A 140 -19.56 -11.79 -16.42
N LYS A 141 -19.65 -10.51 -16.81
CA LYS A 141 -18.50 -9.63 -17.07
C LYS A 141 -18.80 -8.20 -16.62
N ALA A 142 -17.78 -7.49 -16.14
CA ALA A 142 -17.83 -6.06 -15.82
C ALA A 142 -16.84 -5.31 -16.69
N VAL A 143 -17.32 -4.35 -17.49
CA VAL A 143 -16.46 -3.48 -18.28
C VAL A 143 -16.16 -2.23 -17.45
N LEU A 144 -14.89 -1.98 -17.16
CA LEU A 144 -14.42 -0.85 -16.37
C LEU A 144 -13.61 0.08 -17.25
N LYS A 145 -13.92 1.38 -17.18
CA LYS A 145 -13.16 2.40 -17.89
C LYS A 145 -11.93 2.79 -17.09
N THR A 146 -10.75 2.71 -17.72
CA THR A 146 -9.49 3.09 -17.09
C THR A 146 -9.28 4.60 -17.13
N VAL A 147 -8.32 5.10 -16.36
CA VAL A 147 -7.92 6.52 -16.36
C VAL A 147 -7.29 6.91 -17.70
N GLU A 148 -6.67 5.95 -18.38
CA GLU A 148 -6.12 6.13 -19.72
C GLU A 148 -7.22 6.48 -20.74
N GLY A 149 -8.37 5.82 -20.64
CA GLY A 149 -9.53 6.05 -21.49
C GLY A 149 -10.10 4.76 -22.07
N ASP A 150 -9.24 3.80 -22.39
CA ASP A 150 -9.64 2.47 -22.86
C ASP A 150 -10.25 1.64 -21.71
N SER A 151 -10.99 0.59 -22.05
CA SER A 151 -11.69 -0.24 -21.06
C SER A 151 -10.98 -1.56 -20.81
N ILE A 152 -11.10 -2.07 -19.59
CA ILE A 152 -10.71 -3.42 -19.19
C ILE A 152 -11.96 -4.21 -18.84
N THR A 153 -11.92 -5.52 -19.08
CA THR A 153 -13.03 -6.41 -18.75
C THR A 153 -12.65 -7.30 -17.58
N VAL A 154 -13.36 -7.17 -16.46
CA VAL A 154 -13.23 -8.06 -15.32
C VAL A 154 -14.27 -9.16 -15.41
N ALA A 155 -13.88 -10.40 -15.16
CA ALA A 155 -14.76 -11.55 -15.09
C ALA A 155 -14.42 -12.40 -13.87
N LYS A 156 -15.40 -13.16 -13.40
CA LYS A 156 -15.23 -14.12 -12.31
C LYS A 156 -15.65 -15.51 -12.79
N SER A 157 -14.75 -16.48 -12.66
CA SER A 157 -15.01 -17.89 -12.96
C SER A 157 -14.81 -18.70 -11.70
N GLY A 158 -15.92 -19.09 -11.05
CA GLY A 158 -15.88 -19.72 -9.72
C GLY A 158 -15.27 -18.77 -8.68
N SER A 159 -14.15 -19.18 -8.08
CA SER A 159 -13.38 -18.36 -7.14
C SER A 159 -12.28 -17.52 -7.80
N ALA A 160 -11.97 -17.76 -9.08
CA ALA A 160 -10.91 -17.08 -9.80
C ALA A 160 -11.42 -15.80 -10.46
N TRP A 161 -10.60 -14.75 -10.40
CA TRP A 161 -10.86 -13.48 -11.03
C TRP A 161 -9.89 -13.26 -12.18
N THR A 162 -10.41 -12.74 -13.29
CA THR A 162 -9.64 -12.46 -14.49
C THR A 162 -9.92 -11.06 -14.97
N VAL A 163 -8.88 -10.37 -15.42
CA VAL A 163 -8.93 -9.04 -16.04
C VAL A 163 -8.39 -9.18 -17.45
N THR A 164 -9.17 -8.78 -18.44
CA THR A 164 -8.81 -8.86 -19.86
C THR A 164 -8.62 -7.46 -20.41
N ASP A 165 -7.49 -7.22 -21.09
CA ASP A 165 -7.22 -5.98 -21.82
C ASP A 165 -7.95 -5.94 -23.17
N ASP A 166 -7.87 -4.80 -23.86
CA ASP A 166 -8.53 -4.59 -25.16
C ASP A 166 -7.93 -5.46 -26.28
N LYS A 167 -6.71 -5.96 -26.08
CA LYS A 167 -6.03 -6.91 -26.98
C LYS A 167 -6.40 -8.37 -26.72
N GLY A 168 -7.26 -8.64 -25.72
CA GLY A 168 -7.69 -9.98 -25.36
C GLY A 168 -6.70 -10.73 -24.45
N ASN A 169 -5.66 -10.08 -23.93
CA ASN A 169 -4.77 -10.71 -22.97
C ASN A 169 -5.45 -10.74 -21.60
N ALA A 170 -5.62 -11.94 -21.07
CA ALA A 170 -6.18 -12.19 -19.75
C ALA A 170 -5.09 -12.32 -18.69
N ALA A 171 -5.17 -11.48 -17.66
CA ALA A 171 -4.41 -11.52 -16.41
C ALA A 171 -5.28 -12.07 -15.27
N ASN A 172 -4.72 -12.92 -14.42
CA ASN A 172 -5.41 -13.42 -13.24
C ASN A 172 -5.12 -12.51 -12.05
N ILE A 173 -6.14 -12.28 -11.22
CA ILE A 173 -5.95 -11.60 -9.93
C ILE A 173 -5.47 -12.64 -8.91
N THR A 174 -4.25 -12.48 -8.43
CA THR A 174 -3.63 -13.36 -7.44
C THR A 174 -3.96 -12.95 -6.01
N ILE A 175 -4.06 -11.64 -5.76
CA ILE A 175 -4.43 -11.07 -4.46
C ILE A 175 -5.46 -9.97 -4.69
N ALA A 176 -6.63 -10.12 -4.08
CA ALA A 176 -7.70 -9.14 -4.17
C ALA A 176 -7.88 -8.39 -2.85
N ASP A 177 -8.59 -7.26 -2.88
CA ASP A 177 -8.93 -6.45 -1.69
C ASP A 177 -7.74 -5.99 -0.84
N VAL A 178 -6.64 -5.59 -1.48
CA VAL A 178 -5.55 -4.92 -0.76
C VAL A 178 -5.98 -3.47 -0.50
N ILE A 179 -6.66 -3.25 0.63
CA ILE A 179 -7.20 -1.95 1.01
C ILE A 179 -6.09 -0.99 1.39
N GLN A 180 -6.19 0.24 0.88
CA GLN A 180 -5.24 1.33 1.13
C GLN A 180 -6.00 2.62 1.40
N SER A 181 -5.30 3.62 1.93
CA SER A 181 -5.95 4.85 2.41
C SER A 181 -6.59 5.65 1.26
N ASN A 182 -6.04 5.53 0.05
CA ASN A 182 -6.52 6.21 -1.15
C ASN A 182 -7.06 5.26 -2.22
N GLY A 183 -7.36 4.00 -1.90
CA GLY A 183 -7.83 3.06 -2.91
C GLY A 183 -7.87 1.58 -2.54
N VAL A 184 -7.93 0.74 -3.56
CA VAL A 184 -7.83 -0.73 -3.49
C VAL A 184 -6.84 -1.20 -4.54
N ILE A 185 -5.94 -2.11 -4.17
CA ILE A 185 -5.06 -2.80 -5.11
C ILE A 185 -5.58 -4.23 -5.35
N PHE A 186 -5.56 -4.63 -6.61
CA PHE A 186 -5.68 -6.00 -7.08
C PHE A 186 -4.34 -6.40 -7.68
N VAL A 187 -3.68 -7.40 -7.12
CA VAL A 187 -2.41 -7.90 -7.65
C VAL A 187 -2.71 -8.84 -8.82
N ILE A 188 -2.05 -8.63 -9.95
CA ILE A 188 -2.24 -9.42 -11.17
C ILE A 188 -0.94 -10.08 -11.64
N ASP A 189 -1.07 -11.22 -12.32
CA ASP A 189 0.05 -12.04 -12.81
C ASP A 189 0.56 -11.65 -14.22
N LYS A 190 -0.09 -10.71 -14.90
CA LYS A 190 0.32 -10.20 -16.22
C LYS A 190 0.13 -8.70 -16.33
N VAL A 191 0.92 -8.08 -17.21
CA VAL A 191 0.79 -6.65 -17.54
C VAL A 191 -0.31 -6.46 -18.58
N LEU A 192 -1.26 -5.57 -18.31
CA LEU A 192 -2.33 -5.17 -19.23
C LEU A 192 -1.79 -4.16 -20.25
N MET A 193 -2.08 -4.37 -21.53
CA MET A 193 -1.62 -3.48 -22.60
C MET A 193 -2.80 -2.82 -23.32
N PRO A 194 -2.91 -1.48 -23.30
CA PRO A 194 -3.82 -0.75 -24.17
C PRO A 194 -3.37 -0.83 -25.63
#